data_AF-U4V6X9-F1
#
_entry.id   AF-U4V6X9-F1
#
_cell.length_a   1.000
_cell.length_b   1.000
_cell.length_c   1.000
_cell.angle_alpha   90.00
_cell.angle_beta   90.00
_cell.angle_gamma   90.00
#
_symmetry.space_group_name_H-M   'P 1'
#
loop_
_entity.id
_entity.type
_entity.pdbx_description
1 polymer ?
#
loop_
_entity_poly.entity_id
_entity_poly.type
_entity_poly.pdbx_seq_one_letter_code
_entity_poly.pdbx_strand_id
1 'polypeptide(L)'
;MARNKAMLETKIGKGPDILDAARFAPHSRKRLSGPGLRTFLTIADLWGGLDEQQRLMVLGLPSRSTYYNWVKAVRERRDITLDVDVLMRLSAVLGIHQAL
;
A
#
# COMPACT_ATOMS: atom_id res chain seq x y z
N MET A 1 -9.87 8.54 -29.70
CA MET A 1 -8.84 8.37 -28.65
C MET A 1 -8.63 9.68 -27.87
N ALA A 2 -9.63 10.14 -27.09
CA ALA A 2 -9.57 11.45 -26.40
C ALA A 2 -10.08 11.40 -24.94
N ARG A 3 -10.30 10.21 -24.37
CA ARG A 3 -11.00 10.04 -23.08
C ARG A 3 -10.09 9.92 -21.86
N ASN A 4 -8.76 9.96 -22.02
CA ASN A 4 -7.81 9.65 -20.93
C ASN A 4 -7.17 10.87 -20.26
N LYS A 5 -7.23 12.07 -20.85
CA LYS A 5 -6.56 13.25 -20.27
C LYS A 5 -7.34 13.84 -19.08
N ALA A 6 -8.67 13.84 -19.14
CA ALA A 6 -9.52 14.41 -18.09
C ALA A 6 -9.57 13.58 -16.80
N MET A 7 -9.34 12.27 -16.86
CA MET A 7 -9.31 11.42 -15.65
C MET A 7 -8.02 11.60 -14.84
N LEU A 8 -6.92 11.99 -15.51
CA LEU A 8 -5.62 12.24 -14.89
C LEU A 8 -5.53 13.63 -14.23
N GLU A 9 -6.36 14.59 -14.63
CA GLU A 9 -6.49 15.88 -13.94
C GLU A 9 -7.42 15.81 -12.72
N THR A 10 -7.32 14.74 -11.93
CA THR A 10 -7.85 14.78 -10.58
C THR A 10 -6.92 15.70 -9.79
N LYS A 11 -7.24 17.00 -9.76
CA LYS A 11 -6.63 17.95 -8.83
C LYS A 11 -6.76 17.33 -7.45
N ILE A 12 -5.65 16.86 -6.87
CA ILE A 12 -5.62 16.47 -5.46
C ILE A 12 -5.86 17.77 -4.70
N GLY A 13 -7.13 18.02 -4.35
CA GLY A 13 -7.53 19.17 -3.55
C GLY A 13 -6.78 19.16 -2.22
N LYS A 14 -6.64 20.33 -1.57
CA LYS A 14 -6.00 20.43 -0.26
C LYS A 14 -6.63 19.37 0.66
N GLY A 15 -5.83 18.37 1.03
CA GLY A 15 -6.25 17.34 1.99
C GLY A 15 -6.60 17.99 3.34
N PRO A 16 -7.27 17.26 4.23
CA PRO A 16 -7.58 17.81 5.54
C PRO A 16 -6.30 18.20 6.28
N ASP A 17 -6.31 19.34 6.97
CA ASP A 17 -5.17 19.80 7.76
C ASP A 17 -4.80 18.81 8.88
N ILE A 18 -5.77 18.01 9.35
CA ILE A 18 -5.58 16.92 10.31
C ILE A 18 -6.33 15.68 9.81
N LEU A 19 -5.67 14.52 9.82
CA LEU A 19 -6.32 13.25 9.51
C LEU A 19 -7.22 12.82 10.68
N ASP A 20 -8.49 12.55 10.40
CA ASP A 20 -9.41 11.94 11.37
C ASP A 20 -8.89 10.56 11.82
N ALA A 21 -8.77 10.37 13.14
CA ALA A 21 -8.34 9.12 13.74
C ALA A 21 -9.25 7.93 13.35
N ALA A 22 -10.54 8.17 13.08
CA ALA A 22 -11.48 7.15 12.63
C ALA A 22 -11.08 6.51 11.29
N ARG A 23 -10.25 7.20 10.48
CA ARG A 23 -9.65 6.64 9.26
C ARG A 23 -8.80 5.40 9.54
N PHE A 24 -8.24 5.29 10.75
CA PHE A 24 -7.39 4.16 11.17
C PHE A 24 -8.17 3.07 11.94
N ALA A 25 -9.50 3.19 12.01
CA ALA A 25 -10.35 2.17 12.63
C ALA A 25 -10.13 0.78 12.00
N PRO A 26 -10.32 -0.32 12.76
CA PRO A 26 -10.05 -1.69 12.29
C PRO A 26 -10.71 -2.03 10.94
N HIS A 27 -11.96 -1.59 10.72
CA HIS A 27 -12.67 -1.80 9.46
C HIS A 27 -11.95 -1.14 8.27
N SER A 28 -11.52 0.10 8.43
CA SER A 28 -10.78 0.83 7.38
C SER A 28 -9.43 0.19 7.10
N ARG A 29 -8.70 -0.24 8.14
CA ARG A 29 -7.44 -0.98 7.98
C ARG A 29 -7.63 -2.29 7.24
N LYS A 30 -8.61 -3.10 7.64
CA LYS A 30 -8.92 -4.38 6.99
C LYS A 30 -9.21 -4.18 5.50
N ARG A 31 -10.03 -3.17 5.16
CA ARG A 31 -10.38 -2.82 3.77
C ARG A 31 -9.15 -2.45 2.93
N LEU A 32 -8.19 -1.71 3.50
CA LEU A 32 -6.99 -1.23 2.79
C LEU A 32 -5.85 -2.25 2.74
N SER A 33 -5.79 -3.19 3.67
CA SER A 33 -4.64 -4.09 3.87
C SER A 33 -4.39 -5.02 2.68
N GLY A 34 -5.42 -5.76 2.26
CA GLY A 34 -5.32 -6.68 1.12
C GLY A 34 -4.92 -5.99 -0.19
N PRO A 35 -5.65 -4.96 -0.67
CA PRO A 35 -5.29 -4.26 -1.90
C PRO A 35 -3.96 -3.51 -1.77
N GLY A 36 -3.67 -2.85 -0.65
CA GLY A 36 -2.42 -2.10 -0.46
C GLY A 36 -1.18 -2.99 -0.57
N LEU A 37 -1.21 -4.17 0.08
CA LEU A 37 -0.07 -5.09 0.01
C LEU A 37 0.10 -5.69 -1.38
N ARG A 38 -1.00 -6.04 -2.08
CA ARG A 38 -0.91 -6.54 -3.46
C ARG A 38 -0.28 -5.51 -4.39
N THR A 39 -0.71 -4.26 -4.31
CA THR A 39 -0.15 -3.18 -5.13
C THR A 39 1.33 -2.95 -4.83
N PHE A 40 1.73 -2.98 -3.55
CA PHE A 40 3.15 -2.91 -3.18
C PHE A 40 3.98 -4.03 -3.80
N LEU A 41 3.51 -5.27 -3.77
CA LEU A 41 4.23 -6.39 -4.38
C LEU A 41 4.45 -6.15 -5.89
N THR A 42 3.44 -5.65 -6.58
CA THR A 42 3.55 -5.28 -8.00
C THR A 42 4.54 -4.14 -8.22
N ILE A 43 4.50 -3.07 -7.40
CA ILE A 43 5.45 -1.94 -7.51
C ILE A 43 6.88 -2.40 -7.22
N ALA A 44 7.07 -3.25 -6.20
CA ALA A 44 8.37 -3.81 -5.85
C ALA A 44 8.98 -4.60 -7.02
N ASP A 45 8.14 -5.31 -7.78
CA ASP A 45 8.58 -6.01 -8.99
C ASP A 45 8.91 -5.02 -10.14
N LEU A 46 8.15 -3.93 -10.27
CA LEU A 46 8.36 -2.90 -11.30
C LEU A 46 9.62 -2.05 -11.09
N TRP A 47 10.05 -1.82 -9.85
CA TRP A 47 11.24 -1.02 -9.52
C TRP A 47 12.57 -1.77 -9.73
N GLY A 48 12.61 -2.73 -10.67
CA GLY A 48 13.77 -3.57 -10.93
C GLY A 48 13.84 -4.83 -10.06
N GLY A 49 12.75 -5.17 -9.36
CA GLY A 49 12.65 -6.39 -8.55
C GLY A 49 13.34 -6.24 -7.19
N LEU A 50 12.73 -5.46 -6.29
CA LEU A 50 13.22 -5.35 -4.91
C LEU A 50 13.40 -6.73 -4.29
N ASP A 51 14.55 -6.97 -3.67
CA ASP A 51 14.83 -8.21 -2.97
C ASP A 51 14.02 -8.32 -1.66
N GLU A 52 14.10 -9.49 -1.01
CA GLU A 52 13.36 -9.73 0.23
C GLU A 52 13.73 -8.73 1.34
N GLN A 53 15.03 -8.45 1.53
CA GLN A 53 15.49 -7.56 2.59
C GLN A 53 15.02 -6.13 2.37
N GLN A 54 15.05 -5.65 1.13
CA GLN A 54 14.52 -4.36 0.73
C GLN A 54 13.01 -4.28 0.98
N ARG A 55 12.25 -5.33 0.62
CA ARG A 55 10.80 -5.38 0.89
C ARG A 55 10.50 -5.33 2.38
N LEU A 56 11.24 -6.09 3.19
CA LEU A 56 11.10 -6.05 4.65
C LEU A 56 11.42 -4.66 5.19
N MET A 57 12.49 -4.03 4.75
CA MET A 57 12.89 -2.68 5.18
C MET A 57 11.80 -1.64 4.88
N VAL A 58 11.24 -1.67 3.66
CA VAL A 58 10.13 -0.79 3.28
C VAL A 58 8.90 -1.02 4.18
N LEU A 59 8.60 -2.27 4.53
CA LEU A 59 7.47 -2.64 5.38
C LEU A 59 7.71 -2.46 6.90
N GLY A 60 8.87 -1.94 7.32
CA GLY A 60 9.18 -1.71 8.74
C GLY A 60 9.79 -2.90 9.46
N LEU A 61 10.52 -3.75 8.73
CA LEU A 61 11.24 -4.94 9.22
C LEU A 61 10.34 -5.94 9.99
N PRO A 62 9.18 -6.36 9.45
CA PRO A 62 8.45 -7.47 10.04
C PRO A 62 9.30 -8.75 9.99
N SER A 63 8.98 -9.72 10.85
CA SER A 63 9.63 -11.03 10.76
C SER A 63 9.39 -11.67 9.38
N ARG A 64 10.34 -12.48 8.90
CA ARG A 64 10.20 -13.17 7.59
C ARG A 64 8.91 -13.99 7.54
N SER A 65 8.58 -14.70 8.62
CA SER A 65 7.34 -15.51 8.68
C SER A 65 6.09 -14.64 8.61
N THR A 66 6.06 -13.51 9.31
CA THR A 66 4.97 -12.51 9.21
C THR A 66 4.78 -12.04 7.78
N TYR A 67 5.87 -11.64 7.12
CA TYR A 67 5.84 -11.19 5.72
C TYR A 67 5.31 -12.28 4.78
N TYR A 68 5.87 -13.49 4.83
CA TYR A 68 5.43 -14.58 3.97
C TYR A 68 3.98 -15.00 4.23
N ASN A 69 3.53 -14.96 5.49
CA ASN A 69 2.13 -15.21 5.83
C ASN A 69 1.20 -14.16 5.21
N TRP A 70 1.56 -12.88 5.24
CA TRP A 70 0.81 -11.82 4.57
C TRP A 70 0.79 -12.01 3.06
N VAL A 71 1.95 -12.25 2.44
CA VAL A 71 2.07 -12.46 0.98
C VAL A 71 1.22 -13.63 0.53
N LYS A 72 1.29 -14.77 1.23
CA LYS A 72 0.45 -15.94 0.95
C LYS A 72 -1.03 -15.59 1.05
N ALA A 73 -1.45 -14.96 2.14
CA ALA A 73 -2.84 -14.60 2.35
C ALA A 73 -3.39 -13.68 1.25
N VAL A 74 -2.64 -12.63 0.86
CA VAL A 74 -3.15 -11.68 -0.16
C VAL A 74 -3.14 -12.24 -1.57
N ARG A 75 -2.23 -13.18 -1.89
CA ARG A 75 -2.22 -13.94 -3.15
C ARG A 75 -3.42 -14.88 -3.24
N GLU A 76 -3.78 -15.51 -2.13
CA GLU A 76 -5.00 -16.33 -1.99
C GLU A 76 -6.29 -15.50 -1.84
N ARG A 77 -6.20 -14.17 -1.95
CA ARG A 77 -7.31 -13.22 -1.73
C ARG A 77 -8.00 -13.36 -0.37
N ARG A 78 -7.30 -13.86 0.64
CA ARG A 78 -7.78 -13.86 2.03
C ARG A 78 -7.72 -12.46 2.64
N ASP A 79 -8.60 -12.24 3.60
CA ASP A 79 -8.59 -11.04 4.42
C ASP A 79 -7.38 -11.03 5.34
N ILE A 80 -6.71 -9.88 5.40
CA ILE A 80 -5.68 -9.57 6.39
C ILE A 80 -5.95 -8.19 6.99
N THR A 81 -5.42 -7.94 8.18
CA THR A 81 -5.43 -6.59 8.78
C THR A 81 -4.01 -6.24 9.15
N LEU A 82 -3.45 -5.27 8.44
CA LEU A 82 -2.14 -4.70 8.71
C LEU A 82 -2.26 -3.62 9.79
N ASP A 83 -1.14 -3.37 10.45
CA ASP A 83 -1.05 -2.26 11.39
C ASP A 83 -0.99 -0.91 10.66
N VAL A 84 -1.30 0.17 11.39
CA VAL A 84 -1.27 1.55 10.89
C VAL A 84 0.10 1.88 10.30
N ASP A 85 1.20 1.51 10.98
CA ASP A 85 2.56 1.78 10.50
C ASP A 85 2.81 1.18 9.11
N VAL A 86 2.47 -0.10 8.92
CA VAL A 86 2.62 -0.77 7.63
C VAL A 86 1.76 -0.09 6.55
N LEU A 87 0.52 0.28 6.88
CA LEU A 87 -0.36 0.98 5.94
C LEU A 87 0.18 2.36 5.55
N MET A 88 0.79 3.09 6.48
CA MET A 88 1.40 4.40 6.19
C MET A 88 2.62 4.25 5.27
N ARG A 89 3.44 3.21 5.48
CA ARG A 89 4.57 2.88 4.58
C ARG A 89 4.11 2.49 3.19
N LEU A 90 3.07 1.66 3.10
CA LEU A 90 2.43 1.35 1.82
C LEU A 90 1.93 2.62 1.13
N SER A 91 1.26 3.52 1.86
CA SER A 91 0.81 4.80 1.32
C SER A 91 1.96 5.65 0.76
N ALA A 92 3.11 5.66 1.42
CA ALA A 92 4.30 6.38 0.94
C ALA A 92 4.82 5.78 -0.38
N VAL A 93 4.90 4.44 -0.49
CA VAL A 93 5.30 3.76 -1.74
C VAL A 93 4.34 4.08 -2.88
N LEU A 94 3.03 4.04 -2.61
CA LEU A 94 2.00 4.38 -3.60
C LEU A 94 2.12 5.83 -4.07
N GLY A 95 2.38 6.76 -3.13
CA GLY A 95 2.59 8.17 -3.44
C GLY A 95 3.83 8.41 -4.30
N ILE A 96 4.94 7.74 -4.00
CA ILE A 96 6.16 7.82 -4.83
C ILE A 96 5.88 7.27 -6.22
N HIS A 97 5.26 6.09 -6.32
CA HIS A 97 4.97 5.48 -7.63
C HIS A 97 4.01 6.33 -8.48
N GLN A 98 3.06 7.03 -7.86
CA GLN A 98 2.16 7.96 -8.58
C GLN A 98 2.89 9.19 -9.14
N ALA A 99 4.02 9.58 -8.55
CA ALA A 99 4.78 10.76 -8.93
C ALA A 99 5.92 10.49 -9.94
N LEU A 100 6.22 9.23 -10.24
CA LEU A 100 7.18 8.79 -11.27
C LEU A 100 6.52 8.78 -12.65
#